data_AF-A0A1C3JLK1-F1
#
_entry.id   AF-A0A1C3JLK1-F1
#
_cell.length_a   1.000
_cell.length_b   1.000
_cell.length_c   1.000
_cell.angle_alpha   90.00
_cell.angle_beta   90.00
_cell.angle_gamma   90.00
#
_symmetry.space_group_name_H-M   'P 1'
#
loop_
_entity.id
_entity.type
_entity.pdbx_description
1 polymer ?
#
loop_
_entity_poly.entity_id
_entity_poly.type
_entity_poly.pdbx_seq_one_letter_code
_entity_poly.pdbx_strand_id
1 'polypeptide(L)'
;MPSSEIEVILPANGRGETRNFLLVCAAIIATAMTLLSLIQKADGQTAPELPTSLSNMATQISNAIEEITLLEEAGMLSEPYQLGDLPLPALNGQRFQQQEERCFTLLQGQYLFIIERHDDTWDAHWAVTDQPADCHAPLTWHSLNQ
;
A
#
# COMPACT_ATOMS: atom_id res chain seq x y z
N MET A 1 -52.37 37.51 -53.62
CA MET A 1 -51.36 37.43 -52.54
C MET A 1 -51.16 35.96 -52.24
N PRO A 2 -49.94 35.39 -52.35
CA PRO A 2 -49.74 33.97 -52.05
C PRO A 2 -49.68 33.78 -50.54
N SER A 3 -50.42 32.81 -50.03
CA SER A 3 -50.38 32.37 -48.64
C SER A 3 -49.08 31.60 -48.41
N SER A 4 -48.23 32.12 -47.52
CA SER A 4 -47.05 31.41 -47.03
C SER A 4 -47.48 30.15 -46.29
N GLU A 5 -47.14 28.97 -46.81
CA GLU A 5 -47.22 27.74 -46.03
C GLU A 5 -46.14 27.80 -44.95
N ILE A 6 -46.57 27.93 -43.69
CA ILE A 6 -45.70 27.77 -42.54
C ILE A 6 -45.60 26.26 -42.31
N GLU A 7 -44.48 25.68 -42.72
CA GLU A 7 -44.13 24.29 -42.38
C GLU A 7 -43.81 24.24 -40.88
N VAL A 8 -44.79 23.79 -40.08
CA VAL A 8 -44.61 23.55 -38.64
C VAL A 8 -43.93 22.19 -38.47
N ILE A 9 -42.62 22.20 -38.24
CA ILE A 9 -41.87 21.03 -37.82
C ILE A 9 -42.31 20.68 -36.40
N LEU A 10 -43.09 19.60 -36.24
CA LEU A 10 -43.42 19.09 -34.91
C LEU A 10 -42.13 18.67 -34.20
N PRO A 11 -41.94 19.03 -32.91
CA PRO A 11 -40.76 18.60 -32.18
C PRO A 11 -40.72 17.07 -32.17
N ALA A 12 -39.62 16.49 -32.67
CA ALA A 12 -39.38 15.06 -32.61
C ALA A 12 -39.60 14.60 -31.16
N ASN A 13 -40.38 13.54 -30.98
CA ASN A 13 -40.76 13.01 -29.66
C ASN A 13 -39.54 12.76 -28.76
N GLY A 14 -39.18 13.75 -27.93
CA GLY A 14 -37.99 13.73 -27.06
C GLY A 14 -38.00 12.63 -25.98
N ARG A 15 -39.12 11.91 -25.82
CA ARG A 15 -39.25 10.79 -24.88
C ARG A 15 -38.28 9.64 -25.17
N GLY A 16 -37.90 9.41 -26.43
CA GLY A 16 -36.93 8.38 -26.78
C GLY A 16 -35.50 8.74 -26.37
N GLU A 17 -35.13 10.01 -26.55
CA GLU A 17 -33.81 10.53 -26.24
C GLU A 17 -33.59 10.63 -24.72
N THR A 18 -34.61 11.06 -23.95
CA THR A 18 -34.55 11.06 -22.48
C THR A 18 -34.41 9.65 -21.91
N ARG A 19 -35.08 8.66 -22.49
CA ARG A 19 -34.96 7.25 -22.05
C ARG A 19 -33.56 6.71 -22.31
N ASN A 20 -33.01 6.98 -23.49
CA ASN A 20 -31.65 6.55 -23.83
C ASN A 20 -30.60 7.23 -22.95
N PHE A 21 -30.76 8.53 -22.67
CA PHE A 21 -29.90 9.25 -21.74
C PHE A 21 -29.94 8.65 -20.33
N LEU A 22 -31.13 8.36 -19.80
CA LEU A 22 -31.28 7.73 -18.48
C LEU A 22 -30.67 6.33 -18.44
N LEU A 23 -30.80 5.53 -19.51
CA LEU A 23 -30.18 4.21 -19.60
C LEU A 23 -28.65 4.29 -19.62
N VAL A 24 -28.08 5.26 -20.34
CA VAL A 24 -26.63 5.49 -20.35
C VAL A 24 -26.14 5.95 -18.99
N CYS A 25 -26.84 6.87 -18.32
CA CYS A 25 -26.51 7.27 -16.95
C CYS A 25 -26.57 6.09 -15.97
N ALA A 26 -27.62 5.27 -16.03
CA ALA A 26 -27.74 4.08 -15.20
C ALA A 26 -26.61 3.08 -15.45
N ALA A 27 -26.21 2.89 -16.71
CA ALA A 27 -25.08 2.03 -17.07
C ALA A 27 -23.74 2.56 -16.53
N ILE A 28 -23.49 3.87 -16.62
CA ILE A 28 -22.27 4.49 -16.07
C ILE A 28 -22.25 4.35 -14.55
N ILE A 29 -23.36 4.61 -13.86
CA ILE A 29 -23.46 4.47 -12.40
C ILE A 29 -23.23 3.02 -11.98
N ALA A 30 -23.85 2.06 -12.67
CA ALA A 30 -23.64 0.63 -12.39
C ALA A 30 -22.17 0.23 -12.59
N THR A 31 -21.53 0.72 -13.66
CA THR A 31 -20.11 0.44 -13.96
C THR A 31 -19.18 1.10 -12.94
N ALA A 32 -19.47 2.31 -12.50
CA ALA A 32 -18.72 2.98 -11.45
C ALA A 32 -18.85 2.24 -10.11
N MET A 33 -20.06 1.78 -9.75
CA MET A 33 -20.28 0.99 -8.53
C MET A 33 -19.58 -0.37 -8.57
N THR A 34 -19.54 -1.04 -9.73
CA THR A 34 -18.81 -2.32 -9.87
C THR A 34 -17.30 -2.11 -9.79
N LEU A 35 -16.76 -1.07 -10.45
CA LEU A 35 -15.35 -0.71 -10.34
C LEU A 35 -14.98 -0.35 -8.89
N LEU A 36 -15.81 0.45 -8.21
CA LEU A 36 -15.60 0.82 -6.81
C LEU A 36 -15.66 -0.40 -5.89
N SER A 37 -16.57 -1.35 -6.14
CA SER A 37 -16.64 -2.61 -5.39
C SER A 37 -15.43 -3.52 -5.64
N LEU A 38 -14.85 -3.49 -6.84
CA LEU A 38 -13.63 -4.25 -7.14
C LEU A 38 -12.41 -3.63 -6.45
N ILE A 39 -12.33 -2.29 -6.39
CA ILE A 39 -11.28 -1.58 -5.65
C ILE A 39 -11.40 -1.83 -4.14
N GLN A 40 -12.60 -1.72 -3.57
CA GLN A 40 -12.84 -1.99 -2.15
C GLN A 40 -12.56 -3.46 -1.75
N LYS A 41 -12.72 -4.41 -2.68
CA LYS A 41 -12.31 -5.81 -2.46
C LYS A 41 -10.81 -6.01 -2.57
N ALA A 42 -10.11 -5.21 -3.36
CA ALA A 42 -8.65 -5.24 -3.45
C ALA A 42 -7.98 -4.66 -2.19
N ASP A 43 -8.57 -3.61 -1.60
CA ASP A 43 -8.14 -3.03 -0.31
C ASP A 43 -8.69 -3.78 0.93
N GLY A 44 -9.41 -4.89 0.72
CA GLY A 44 -10.12 -5.62 1.77
C GLY A 44 -9.27 -6.54 2.65
N GLN A 45 -7.96 -6.59 2.47
CA GLN A 45 -7.07 -7.06 3.54
C GLN A 45 -6.88 -5.88 4.48
N THR A 46 -7.82 -5.73 5.42
CA THR A 46 -7.58 -4.95 6.62
C THR A 46 -6.32 -5.52 7.26
N ALA A 47 -5.19 -4.87 7.03
CA ALA A 47 -3.93 -5.22 7.67
C ALA A 47 -4.25 -5.31 9.16
N PRO A 48 -3.97 -6.44 9.83
CA PRO A 48 -4.29 -6.57 11.24
C PRO A 48 -3.64 -5.37 11.95
N GLU A 49 -4.43 -4.53 12.60
CA GLU A 49 -3.86 -3.33 13.21
C GLU A 49 -2.82 -3.77 14.24
N LEU A 50 -1.58 -3.29 14.07
CA LEU A 50 -0.55 -3.48 15.07
C LEU A 50 -1.09 -2.93 16.40
N PRO A 51 -1.02 -3.69 17.50
CA PRO A 51 -1.32 -3.18 18.82
C PRO A 51 -0.64 -1.82 19.04
N THR A 52 -1.29 -0.88 19.72
CA THR A 52 -0.80 0.50 19.87
C THR A 52 0.64 0.59 20.40
N SER A 53 1.07 -0.36 21.24
CA SER A 53 2.47 -0.48 21.69
C SER A 53 3.47 -0.83 20.59
N LEU A 54 3.02 -1.58 19.57
CA LEU A 54 3.81 -1.98 18.40
C LEU A 54 3.68 -0.98 17.24
N SER A 55 2.63 -0.16 17.22
CA SER A 55 2.52 0.96 16.28
C SER A 55 3.66 1.97 16.47
N ASN A 56 4.01 2.31 17.72
CA ASN A 56 5.17 3.16 18.01
C ASN A 56 6.50 2.54 17.53
N MET A 57 6.57 1.21 17.47
CA MET A 57 7.73 0.48 16.98
C MET A 57 7.81 0.54 15.46
N ALA A 58 6.69 0.31 14.78
CA ALA A 58 6.56 0.51 13.34
C ALA A 58 7.05 1.90 12.93
N THR A 59 6.59 2.96 13.60
CA THR A 59 7.03 4.34 13.33
C THR A 59 8.55 4.53 13.50
N GLN A 60 9.14 3.96 14.56
CA GLN A 60 10.60 4.07 14.77
C GLN A 60 11.38 3.34 13.68
N ILE A 61 10.89 2.19 13.22
CA ILE A 61 11.49 1.43 12.12
C ILE A 61 11.39 2.23 10.81
N SER A 62 10.23 2.80 10.49
CA SER A 62 10.05 3.63 9.30
C SER A 62 10.99 4.85 9.30
N ASN A 63 11.10 5.56 10.42
CA ASN A 63 12.03 6.67 10.54
C ASN A 63 13.51 6.23 10.34
N ALA A 64 13.88 5.08 10.89
CA ALA A 64 15.23 4.54 10.72
C ALA A 64 15.54 4.17 9.26
N ILE A 65 14.54 3.70 8.51
CA ILE A 65 14.68 3.39 7.07
C ILE A 65 14.86 4.66 6.24
N GLU A 66 14.12 5.72 6.55
CA GLU A 66 14.34 7.03 5.93
C GLU A 66 15.76 7.53 6.21
N GLU A 67 16.25 7.39 7.45
CA GLU A 67 17.62 7.77 7.80
C GLU A 67 18.66 6.93 7.06
N ILE A 68 18.49 5.60 6.99
CA ILE A 68 19.36 4.71 6.22
C ILE A 68 19.45 5.18 4.77
N THR A 69 18.31 5.49 4.14
CA THR A 69 18.25 5.97 2.75
C THR A 69 19.07 7.26 2.57
N LEU A 70 18.98 8.20 3.52
CA LEU A 70 19.78 9.43 3.49
C LEU A 70 21.28 9.16 3.68
N LEU A 71 21.65 8.22 4.55
CA LEU A 71 23.04 7.81 4.75
C LEU A 71 23.64 7.14 3.51
N GLU A 72 22.83 6.37 2.76
CA GLU A 72 23.22 5.80 1.47
C GLU A 72 23.46 6.88 0.42
N GLU A 73 22.52 7.83 0.27
CA GLU A 73 22.65 8.95 -0.66
C GLU A 73 23.89 9.80 -0.38
N ALA A 74 24.28 9.91 0.89
CA ALA A 74 25.49 10.60 1.31
C ALA A 74 26.79 9.78 1.12
N GLY A 75 26.69 8.51 0.71
CA GLY A 75 27.83 7.59 0.57
C GLY A 75 28.50 7.25 1.90
N MET A 76 27.77 7.35 3.02
CA MET A 76 28.29 7.10 4.36
C MET A 76 28.13 5.64 4.81
N LEU A 77 27.37 4.83 4.05
CA LEU A 77 27.27 3.39 4.25
C LEU A 77 28.27 2.66 3.36
N SER A 78 29.01 1.72 3.94
CA SER A 78 29.99 0.89 3.25
C SER A 78 29.34 -0.30 2.53
N GLU A 79 29.93 -0.75 1.42
CA GLU A 79 29.65 -2.12 0.93
C GLU A 79 30.49 -3.14 1.71
N PRO A 80 29.94 -4.29 2.15
CA PRO A 80 28.53 -4.70 2.25
C PRO A 80 27.86 -4.28 3.57
N TYR A 81 26.53 -4.10 3.56
CA TYR A 81 25.75 -3.69 4.74
C TYR A 81 25.95 -4.65 5.91
N GLN A 82 26.46 -4.14 7.02
CA GLN A 82 26.47 -4.87 8.28
C GLN A 82 25.42 -4.27 9.19
N LEU A 83 24.78 -5.13 9.98
CA LEU A 83 23.80 -4.69 10.98
C LEU A 83 24.34 -3.59 11.91
N GLY A 84 25.65 -3.60 12.19
CA GLY A 84 26.30 -2.58 13.04
C GLY A 84 26.38 -1.19 12.42
N ASP A 85 26.28 -1.09 11.09
CA ASP A 85 26.38 0.18 10.36
C ASP A 85 25.01 0.85 10.19
N LEU A 86 23.93 0.10 10.41
CA LEU A 86 22.57 0.58 10.27
C LEU A 86 22.08 1.23 11.59
N PRO A 87 21.50 2.43 11.56
CA PRO A 87 20.91 3.10 12.72
C PRO A 87 19.57 2.47 13.16
N LEU A 88 19.46 1.13 13.15
CA LEU A 88 18.25 0.43 13.53
C LEU A 88 18.01 0.57 15.05
N PRO A 89 16.77 0.88 15.48
CA PRO A 89 16.46 1.04 16.89
C PRO A 89 16.62 -0.28 17.64
N ALA A 90 17.23 -0.23 18.82
CA ALA A 90 17.17 -1.32 19.79
C ALA A 90 15.85 -1.22 20.57
N LEU A 91 15.02 -2.24 20.51
CA LEU A 91 13.64 -2.19 20.97
C LEU A 91 13.47 -3.15 22.15
N ASN A 92 13.21 -2.60 23.34
CA ASN A 92 13.05 -3.37 24.59
C ASN A 92 14.23 -4.34 24.89
N GLY A 93 15.47 -3.94 24.55
CA GLY A 93 16.66 -4.77 24.74
C GLY A 93 16.84 -5.88 23.71
N GLN A 94 15.88 -6.06 22.79
CA GLN A 94 16.04 -6.89 21.62
C GLN A 94 16.70 -6.07 20.51
N ARG A 95 17.54 -6.74 19.73
CA ARG A 95 18.21 -6.16 18.57
C ARG A 95 17.80 -6.96 17.35
N PHE A 96 17.81 -6.29 16.21
CA PHE A 96 17.72 -6.97 14.93
C PHE A 96 18.83 -8.03 14.84
N GLN A 97 18.54 -9.10 14.13
CA GLN A 97 19.48 -10.16 13.79
C GLN A 97 19.66 -10.15 12.28
N GLN A 98 20.92 -10.19 11.84
CA GLN A 98 21.23 -10.35 10.43
C GLN A 98 21.14 -11.84 10.09
N GLN A 99 20.20 -12.21 9.22
CA GLN A 99 20.06 -13.60 8.73
C GLN A 99 20.86 -13.78 7.44
N GLU A 100 20.71 -12.83 6.53
CA GLU A 100 21.41 -12.78 5.25
C GLU A 100 22.06 -11.40 5.06
N GLU A 101 22.77 -11.20 3.95
CA GLU A 101 23.50 -9.96 3.68
C GLU A 101 22.59 -8.71 3.69
N ARG A 102 21.33 -8.87 3.25
CA ARG A 102 20.36 -7.78 3.09
C ARG A 102 19.09 -7.96 3.91
N CYS A 103 19.05 -8.94 4.81
CA CYS A 103 17.86 -9.29 5.57
C CYS A 103 18.11 -9.18 7.08
N PHE A 104 17.37 -8.27 7.72
CA PHE A 104 17.44 -8.00 9.15
C PHE A 104 16.10 -8.28 9.80
N THR A 105 16.08 -9.11 10.84
CA THR A 105 14.84 -9.60 11.45
C THR A 105 14.79 -9.34 12.95
N LEU A 106 13.58 -9.08 13.48
CA LEU A 106 13.33 -8.84 14.89
C LEU A 106 12.02 -9.52 15.30
N LEU A 107 12.12 -10.54 16.15
CA LEU A 107 10.96 -11.24 16.72
C LEU A 107 10.58 -10.64 18.07
N GLN A 108 9.37 -10.12 18.19
CA GLN A 108 8.81 -9.60 19.42
C GLN A 108 7.43 -10.20 19.73
N GLY A 109 7.39 -11.09 20.71
CA GLY A 109 6.16 -11.81 21.06
C GLY A 109 5.70 -12.69 19.90
N GLN A 110 4.55 -12.35 19.32
CA GLN A 110 3.96 -13.04 18.16
C GLN A 110 4.09 -12.23 16.85
N TYR A 111 4.98 -11.23 16.82
CA TYR A 111 5.18 -10.37 15.67
C TYR A 111 6.63 -10.43 15.24
N LEU A 112 6.84 -10.67 13.95
CA LEU A 112 8.14 -10.62 13.30
C LEU A 112 8.20 -9.36 12.45
N PHE A 113 9.19 -8.53 12.72
CA PHE A 113 9.53 -7.38 11.89
C PHE A 113 10.73 -7.74 11.03
N ILE A 114 10.68 -7.37 9.76
CA ILE A 114 11.77 -7.55 8.81
C ILE A 114 12.09 -6.23 8.13
N ILE A 115 13.35 -6.05 7.82
CA ILE A 115 13.88 -4.96 7.01
C ILE A 115 14.76 -5.60 5.95
N GLU A 116 14.42 -5.37 4.70
CA GLU A 116 15.11 -5.93 3.55
C GLU A 116 15.57 -4.84 2.59
N ARG A 117 16.80 -4.99 2.07
CA ARG A 117 17.31 -4.17 0.98
C ARG A 117 17.08 -4.85 -0.36
N HIS A 118 16.26 -4.24 -1.21
CA HIS A 118 16.14 -4.58 -2.64
C HIS A 118 16.93 -3.55 -3.45
N ASP A 119 17.70 -3.96 -4.46
CA ASP A 119 18.48 -3.10 -5.39
C ASP A 119 18.78 -1.66 -4.88
N ASP A 120 17.83 -0.73 -5.06
CA ASP A 120 17.91 0.68 -4.64
C ASP A 120 16.87 1.13 -3.57
N THR A 121 16.10 0.22 -2.97
CA THR A 121 15.04 0.53 -1.99
C THR A 121 15.12 -0.31 -0.70
N TRP A 122 14.76 0.32 0.42
CA TRP A 122 14.60 -0.38 1.69
C TRP A 122 13.13 -0.60 1.99
N ASP A 123 12.76 -1.85 2.19
CA ASP A 123 11.40 -2.24 2.52
C ASP A 123 11.35 -2.82 3.93
N ALA A 124 10.32 -2.45 4.67
CA ALA A 124 10.05 -3.04 5.97
C ALA A 124 8.66 -3.61 6.03
N HIS A 125 8.60 -4.81 6.58
CA HIS A 125 7.38 -5.56 6.69
C HIS A 125 7.25 -6.16 8.09
N TRP A 126 6.04 -6.58 8.40
CA TRP A 126 5.76 -7.34 9.59
C TRP A 126 4.79 -8.49 9.30
N ALA A 127 4.87 -9.53 10.11
CA ALA A 127 3.97 -10.67 10.05
C ALA A 127 3.66 -11.19 11.46
N VAL A 128 2.53 -11.88 11.61
CA VAL A 128 2.19 -12.58 12.86
C VAL A 128 2.83 -13.97 12.82
N THR A 129 3.75 -14.24 13.73
CA THR A 129 4.41 -15.53 13.92
C THR A 129 5.05 -15.58 15.31
N ASP A 130 5.05 -16.75 15.93
CA ASP A 130 5.76 -17.04 17.18
C ASP A 130 7.17 -17.63 16.94
N GLN A 131 7.54 -17.84 15.68
CA GLN A 131 8.82 -18.41 15.27
C GLN A 131 9.71 -17.39 14.55
N PRO A 132 11.03 -17.43 14.79
CA PRO A 132 11.98 -16.67 13.99
C PRO A 132 11.97 -17.19 12.54
N ALA A 133 11.98 -16.26 11.60
CA ALA A 133 11.98 -16.54 10.17
C ALA A 133 12.83 -15.49 9.44
N ASP A 134 13.24 -15.82 8.22
CA ASP A 134 13.92 -14.91 7.30
C ASP A 134 12.91 -14.06 6.51
N CYS A 135 13.43 -13.14 5.68
CA CYS A 135 12.63 -12.22 4.86
C CYS A 135 11.83 -12.91 3.76
N HIS A 136 12.18 -14.16 3.41
CA HIS A 136 11.57 -14.93 2.32
C HIS A 136 10.66 -16.04 2.83
N ALA A 137 10.41 -16.09 4.15
CA ALA A 137 9.54 -17.07 4.73
C ALA A 137 8.11 -16.95 4.17
N PRO A 138 7.38 -18.07 4.02
CA PRO A 138 6.03 -18.09 3.45
C PRO A 138 4.99 -17.61 4.48
N LEU A 139 5.13 -16.36 4.93
CA LEU A 139 4.24 -15.68 5.87
C LEU A 139 3.35 -14.67 5.13
N THR A 140 2.26 -14.26 5.79
CA THR A 140 1.46 -13.12 5.32
C THR A 140 2.12 -11.84 5.79
N TRP A 141 2.84 -11.19 4.89
CA TRP A 141 3.57 -9.96 5.14
C TRP A 141 2.67 -8.73 4.97
N HIS A 142 2.89 -7.73 5.83
CA HIS A 142 2.23 -6.44 5.80
C HIS A 142 3.29 -5.34 5.78
N SER A 143 3.15 -4.36 4.88
CA SER A 143 4.10 -3.24 4.80
C SER A 143 4.03 -2.36 6.04
N LEU A 144 5.20 -1.93 6.53
CA LEU A 144 5.34 -0.86 7.52
C LEU A 144 5.44 0.51 6.87
N ASN A 145 5.96 0.58 5.64
CA ASN A 145 6.16 1.81 4.89
C ASN A 145 5.00 1.97 3.89
N GLN A 146 4.07 2.88 4.17
CA GLN A 146 3.07 3.39 3.22
C GLN A 146 3.08 4.92 3.22
#